data_AF-A0A7K1VSV2-F1
#
_entry.id   AF-A0A7K1VSV2-F1
#
_cell.length_a   1.000
_cell.length_b   1.000
_cell.length_c   1.000
_cell.angle_alpha   90.00
_cell.angle_beta   90.00
_cell.angle_gamma   90.00
#
_symmetry.space_group_name_H-M   'P 1'
#
loop_
_entity.id
_entity.type
_entity.pdbx_description
1 polymer ?
#
loop_
_entity_poly.entity_id
_entity_poly.type
_entity_poly.pdbx_seq_one_letter_code
_entity_poly.pdbx_strand_id
1 'polypeptide(L)'
;MADKRIDPDTAAASARELLERSVEERVAAVRSLVAATNDVDTADQAAKDARDAHSKAWDAALASGWSDKELRATGARAPGTIGAAPRARRSTRRATEETSAPAPEHNG
;
A
#
# COMPACT_ATOMS: atom_id res chain seq x y z
N MET A 1 -40.95 -6.43 -40.83
CA MET A 1 -40.28 -6.12 -39.56
C MET A 1 -41.30 -6.28 -38.45
N ALA A 2 -41.28 -7.40 -37.72
CA ALA A 2 -42.26 -7.61 -36.64
C ALA A 2 -41.79 -6.86 -35.40
N ASP A 3 -42.61 -5.89 -34.99
CA ASP A 3 -42.41 -5.12 -33.77
C ASP A 3 -42.57 -6.06 -32.57
N LYS A 4 -41.45 -6.50 -32.01
CA LYS A 4 -41.42 -7.45 -30.90
C LYS A 4 -41.79 -6.67 -29.64
N ARG A 5 -43.08 -6.55 -29.37
CA ARG A 5 -43.59 -5.93 -28.14
C ARG A 5 -42.96 -6.66 -26.95
N ILE A 6 -42.13 -5.94 -26.21
CA ILE A 6 -41.53 -6.44 -24.97
C ILE A 6 -42.60 -6.35 -23.88
N ASP A 7 -42.78 -7.45 -23.14
CA ASP A 7 -43.69 -7.51 -22.00
C ASP A 7 -43.15 -6.61 -20.86
N PRO A 8 -43.96 -5.64 -20.37
CA PRO A 8 -43.50 -4.69 -19.37
C PRO A 8 -43.14 -5.35 -18.03
N ASP A 9 -43.82 -6.41 -17.63
CA ASP A 9 -43.55 -7.11 -16.36
C ASP A 9 -42.20 -7.83 -16.42
N THR A 10 -41.91 -8.49 -17.54
CA THR A 10 -40.59 -9.09 -17.81
C THR A 10 -39.48 -8.04 -17.79
N ALA A 11 -39.68 -6.88 -18.44
CA ALA A 11 -38.70 -5.80 -18.43
C ALA A 11 -38.47 -5.23 -17.01
N ALA A 12 -39.54 -5.07 -16.22
CA ALA A 12 -39.46 -4.62 -14.84
C ALA A 12 -38.74 -5.63 -13.94
N ALA A 13 -38.96 -6.94 -14.14
CA ALA A 13 -38.25 -7.99 -13.40
C ALA A 13 -36.74 -7.95 -13.69
N SER A 14 -36.34 -7.84 -14.96
CA SER A 14 -34.91 -7.71 -15.32
C SER A 14 -34.28 -6.42 -14.77
N ALA A 15 -35.00 -5.30 -14.81
CA ALA A 15 -34.50 -4.05 -14.23
C ALA A 15 -34.29 -4.16 -12.72
N ARG A 16 -35.19 -4.86 -11.99
CA ARG A 16 -35.03 -5.11 -10.56
C ARG A 16 -33.80 -5.95 -10.26
N GLU A 17 -33.59 -7.04 -10.99
CA GLU A 17 -32.43 -7.91 -10.79
C GLU A 17 -31.11 -7.15 -11.01
N LEU A 18 -31.05 -6.29 -12.05
CA LEU A 18 -29.86 -5.47 -12.32
C LEU A 18 -29.59 -4.46 -11.20
N LEU A 19 -30.64 -3.82 -10.68
CA LEU A 19 -30.52 -2.89 -9.57
C LEU A 19 -30.10 -3.60 -8.28
N GLU A 20 -30.71 -4.75 -7.98
CA GLU A 20 -30.36 -5.58 -6.83
C GLU A 20 -28.89 -5.99 -6.87
N ARG A 21 -28.43 -6.54 -7.99
CA ARG A 21 -27.02 -6.90 -8.19
C ARG A 21 -26.09 -5.70 -8.02
N SER A 22 -26.45 -4.54 -8.58
CA SER A 22 -25.64 -3.32 -8.44
C SER A 22 -25.58 -2.84 -6.98
N VAL A 23 -26.67 -2.97 -6.22
CA VAL A 23 -26.70 -2.64 -4.80
C VAL A 23 -25.84 -3.63 -4.00
N GLU A 24 -25.95 -4.92 -4.27
CA GLU A 24 -25.14 -5.95 -3.61
C GLU A 24 -23.64 -5.74 -3.83
N GLU A 25 -23.23 -5.44 -5.06
CA GLU A 25 -21.83 -5.12 -5.40
C GLU A 25 -21.33 -3.90 -4.63
N ARG A 26 -22.14 -2.84 -4.54
CA ARG A 26 -21.80 -1.64 -3.77
C ARG A 26 -21.69 -1.94 -2.27
N VAL A 27 -22.62 -2.71 -1.72
CA VAL A 27 -22.59 -3.13 -0.31
C VAL A 27 -21.35 -3.98 -0.02
N ALA A 28 -21.01 -4.91 -0.90
CA ALA A 28 -19.81 -5.72 -0.78
C ALA A 28 -18.54 -4.85 -0.81
N ALA A 29 -18.45 -3.89 -1.74
CA ALA A 29 -17.34 -2.96 -1.80
C ALA A 29 -17.18 -2.12 -0.52
N VAL A 30 -18.29 -1.62 0.04
CA VAL A 30 -18.27 -0.89 1.32
C VAL A 30 -17.80 -1.80 2.45
N ARG A 31 -18.27 -3.05 2.51
CA ARG A 31 -17.82 -4.02 3.52
C ARG A 31 -16.32 -4.27 3.44
N SER A 32 -15.79 -4.48 2.24
CA SER A 32 -14.35 -4.65 2.01
C SER A 32 -13.54 -3.42 2.38
N LEU A 33 -14.04 -2.21 2.07
CA LEU A 33 -13.39 -0.96 2.44
C LEU A 33 -13.31 -0.78 3.96
N VAL A 34 -14.41 -1.03 4.67
CA VAL A 34 -14.44 -0.92 6.14
C VAL A 34 -13.52 -1.96 6.79
N ALA A 35 -13.49 -3.19 6.27
CA ALA A 35 -12.54 -4.20 6.73
C ALA A 35 -11.09 -3.74 6.56
N ALA A 36 -10.73 -3.26 5.36
CA ALA A 36 -9.40 -2.73 5.10
C ALA A 36 -9.05 -1.52 5.99
N THR A 37 -10.03 -0.66 6.30
CA THR A 37 -9.85 0.47 7.22
C THR A 37 -9.49 -0.02 8.62
N ASN A 38 -10.23 -1.00 9.14
CA ASN A 38 -9.96 -1.59 10.44
C ASN A 38 -8.58 -2.28 10.49
N ASP A 39 -8.17 -2.93 9.40
CA ASP A 39 -6.85 -3.54 9.28
C ASP A 39 -5.73 -2.48 9.34
N VAL A 40 -5.91 -1.34 8.67
CA VAL A 40 -4.98 -0.21 8.72
C VAL A 40 -4.90 0.36 10.14
N ASP A 41 -6.03 0.61 10.79
CA ASP A 41 -6.07 1.13 12.15
C ASP A 41 -5.37 0.18 13.14
N THR A 42 -5.60 -1.13 12.97
CA THR A 42 -4.94 -2.17 13.77
C THR A 42 -3.43 -2.18 13.55
N ALA A 43 -2.99 -2.09 12.29
CA ALA A 43 -1.56 -2.03 11.96
C ALA A 43 -0.89 -0.77 12.52
N ASP A 44 -1.57 0.37 12.46
CA ASP A 44 -1.07 1.63 13.02
C ASP A 44 -0.96 1.57 14.53
N GLN A 45 -1.92 0.96 15.22
CA GLN A 45 -1.83 0.75 16.66
C GLN A 45 -0.68 -0.18 17.02
N ALA A 46 -0.54 -1.31 16.32
CA ALA A 46 0.57 -2.24 16.52
C ALA A 46 1.93 -1.56 16.26
N ALA A 47 2.02 -0.68 15.27
CA ALA A 47 3.23 0.08 14.97
C ALA A 47 3.55 1.10 16.08
N LYS A 48 2.55 1.74 16.69
CA LYS A 48 2.74 2.61 17.86
C LYS A 48 3.24 1.80 19.06
N ASP A 49 2.57 0.69 19.38
CA ASP A 49 2.95 -0.18 20.50
C ASP A 49 4.38 -0.71 20.35
N ALA A 50 4.77 -1.10 19.13
CA ALA A 50 6.13 -1.55 18.83
C ALA A 50 7.18 -0.43 19.02
N ARG A 51 6.86 0.82 18.63
CA ARG A 51 7.76 1.97 18.86
C ARG A 51 7.89 2.30 20.35
N ASP A 52 6.81 2.19 21.11
CA ASP A 52 6.83 2.43 22.55
C ASP A 52 7.62 1.33 23.28
N ALA A 53 7.41 0.07 22.90
CA ALA A 53 8.17 -1.06 23.43
C ALA A 53 9.67 -0.93 23.10
N HIS A 54 10.02 -0.50 21.89
CA HIS A 54 11.41 -0.23 21.51
C HIS A 54 12.02 0.89 22.35
N SER A 55 11.28 1.98 22.58
CA SER A 55 11.74 3.10 23.42
C SER A 55 12.00 2.65 24.86
N LYS A 56 11.05 1.92 25.45
CA LYS A 56 11.21 1.35 26.80
C LYS A 56 12.40 0.40 26.91
N ALA A 57 12.62 -0.45 25.89
CA ALA A 57 13.75 -1.37 25.87
C ALA A 57 15.10 -0.63 25.80
N TRP A 58 15.16 0.46 25.04
CA TRP A 58 16.34 1.33 24.99
C TRP A 58 16.63 1.97 26.34
N ASP A 59 15.61 2.56 26.97
CA ASP A 59 15.74 3.19 28.28
C ASP A 59 16.13 2.18 29.37
N ALA A 60 15.58 0.97 29.33
CA ALA A 60 15.96 -0.11 30.25
C ALA A 60 17.43 -0.52 30.09
N ALA A 61 17.95 -0.52 28.85
CA ALA A 61 19.35 -0.79 28.60
C ALA A 61 20.25 0.32 29.17
N LEU A 62 19.87 1.59 28.99
CA LEU A 62 20.56 2.73 29.61
C LEU A 62 20.54 2.65 31.14
N ALA A 63 19.39 2.32 31.73
CA ALA A 63 19.24 2.12 33.17
C ALA A 63 20.07 0.95 33.72
N SER A 64 20.38 -0.02 32.87
CA SER A 64 21.27 -1.16 33.19
C SER A 64 22.77 -0.79 33.09
N GLY A 65 23.09 0.48 32.85
CA GLY A 65 24.46 1.00 32.83
C GLY A 65 25.12 1.05 31.45
N TRP A 66 24.41 0.67 30.39
CA TRP A 66 24.93 0.83 29.04
C TRP A 66 24.92 2.28 28.61
N SER A 67 25.99 2.74 27.96
CA SER A 67 25.95 4.00 27.24
C SER A 67 25.34 3.84 25.85
N ASP A 68 24.74 4.91 25.36
CA ASP A 68 24.17 4.99 24.02
C ASP A 68 25.21 4.64 22.91
N LYS A 69 26.49 4.98 23.14
CA LYS A 69 27.61 4.61 22.24
C LYS A 69 27.84 3.10 22.21
N GLU A 70 27.80 2.43 23.36
CA GLU A 70 28.00 0.98 23.44
C GLU A 70 26.82 0.22 22.83
N LEU A 71 25.59 0.68 23.07
CA LEU A 71 24.40 0.12 22.42
C LEU A 71 24.47 0.26 20.90
N ARG A 72 24.92 1.40 20.37
CA ARG A 72 25.10 1.54 18.93
C ARG A 72 26.26 0.72 18.37
N ALA A 73 27.32 0.54 19.15
CA ALA A 73 28.44 -0.31 18.76
C ALA A 73 28.04 -1.79 18.60
N THR A 74 27.00 -2.24 19.31
CA THR A 74 26.42 -3.60 19.13
C THR A 74 25.57 -3.71 17.87
N GLY A 75 25.28 -2.59 17.19
CA GLY A 75 24.40 -2.51 16.04
C GLY A 75 22.94 -2.19 16.40
N ALA A 76 22.60 -2.05 17.69
CA ALA A 76 21.28 -1.60 18.09
C ALA A 76 21.05 -0.14 17.62
N ARG A 77 19.82 0.17 17.23
CA ARG A 77 19.45 1.50 16.75
C ARG A 77 18.61 2.20 17.79
N ALA A 78 18.90 3.48 18.03
CA ALA A 78 18.12 4.27 18.95
C ALA A 78 16.67 4.43 18.44
N PRO A 79 15.68 4.49 19.35
CA PRO A 79 14.31 4.85 19.03
C PRO A 79 14.24 6.15 18.20
N GLY A 80 13.32 6.22 17.25
CA GLY A 80 13.16 7.40 16.38
C GLY A 80 14.16 7.53 15.22
N THR A 81 15.15 6.64 15.09
CA THR A 81 16.09 6.65 13.94
C THR A 81 15.57 5.92 12.68
N ILE A 82 14.36 5.35 12.76
CA ILE A 82 13.68 4.67 11.65
C ILE A 82 13.23 5.72 10.63
N GLY A 83 14.13 6.07 9.72
CA GLY A 83 13.94 7.10 8.69
C GLY A 83 15.24 7.52 8.01
N ALA A 84 16.39 7.28 8.66
CA ALA A 84 17.68 7.38 7.99
C ALA A 84 17.86 6.16 7.07
N ALA A 85 17.28 6.24 5.87
CA ALA A 85 17.66 5.37 4.77
C ALA A 85 19.20 5.36 4.70
N PRO A 86 19.86 4.20 4.60
CA PRO A 86 21.30 4.17 4.40
C PRO A 86 21.60 5.01 3.17
N ARG A 87 22.39 6.08 3.34
CA ARG A 87 22.83 6.94 2.23
C ARG A 87 23.55 6.05 1.23
N ALA A 88 22.83 5.59 0.22
CA ALA A 88 23.41 4.86 -0.90
C ALA A 88 24.47 5.78 -1.51
N ARG A 89 25.74 5.40 -1.37
CA ARG A 89 26.84 6.06 -2.06
C ARG A 89 26.56 5.89 -3.54
N ARG A 90 26.09 6.96 -4.19
CA ARG A 90 25.88 7.04 -5.63
C ARG A 90 27.23 6.83 -6.32
N SER A 91 27.49 5.59 -6.74
CA SER A 91 28.58 5.29 -7.65
C SER A 91 28.20 5.84 -9.02
N THR A 92 28.87 6.91 -9.42
CA THR A 92 28.75 7.53 -10.75
C THR A 92 29.34 6.60 -11.81
N ARG A 93 28.55 5.66 -12.32
CA ARG A 93 28.91 4.94 -13.55
C ARG A 93 28.41 5.75 -14.75
N ARG A 94 29.40 6.42 -15.34
CA ARG A 94 29.48 7.15 -16.61
C ARG A 94 28.49 6.64 -17.69
N ALA A 95 27.75 7.58 -18.27
CA ALA A 95 27.00 7.41 -19.50
C ALA A 95 27.97 7.19 -20.67
N THR A 96 27.70 6.16 -21.47
CA THR A 96 28.10 6.12 -22.87
C THR A 96 26.83 5.98 -23.69
N GLU A 97 26.46 7.10 -24.31
CA GLU A 97 25.53 7.19 -25.43
C GLU A 97 26.13 6.47 -26.63
N GLU A 98 25.37 5.58 -27.26
CA GLU A 98 25.52 5.19 -28.66
C GLU A 98 24.09 4.93 -29.15
N THR A 99 23.39 5.99 -29.58
CA THR A 99 23.14 6.29 -31.00
C THR A 99 22.85 5.05 -31.85
N SER A 100 21.58 4.82 -32.13
CA SER A 100 21.09 4.49 -33.47
C SER A 100 19.61 4.85 -33.57
N ALA A 101 19.32 5.82 -34.43
CA ALA A 101 18.00 6.28 -34.81
C ALA A 101 17.53 5.54 -36.11
N PRO A 102 16.43 5.92 -36.79
CA PRO A 102 15.18 5.15 -36.84
C PRO A 102 14.78 4.72 -38.27
N ALA A 103 13.73 3.89 -38.42
CA ALA A 103 12.87 3.90 -39.61
C ALA A 103 11.51 3.20 -39.35
N PRO A 104 10.38 3.93 -39.44
CA PRO A 104 9.07 3.35 -39.70
C PRO A 104 8.76 3.50 -41.20
N GLU A 105 8.51 2.41 -41.92
CA GLU A 105 7.95 2.51 -43.27
C GLU A 105 6.71 1.63 -43.45
N HIS A 106 5.69 2.32 -43.96
CA HIS A 106 4.32 1.93 -44.23
C HIS A 106 4.19 1.90 -45.75
N ASN A 107 3.77 0.78 -46.35
CA ASN A 107 3.29 0.67 -47.74
C ASN A 107 2.83 -0.77 -47.96
N GLY A 108 1.76 -1.12 -48.67
CA GLY A 108 0.78 -0.41 -49.48
C GLY A 108 -0.11 -1.49 -50.10
#